data_AF-A0A2P4P4I4-F1
#
_entry.id   AF-A0A2P4P4I4-F1
#
_cell.length_a   1.000
_cell.length_b   1.000
_cell.length_c   1.000
_cell.angle_alpha   90.00
_cell.angle_beta   90.00
_cell.angle_gamma   90.00
#
_symmetry.space_group_name_H-M   'P 1'
#
loop_
_entity.id
_entity.type
_entity.pdbx_description
1 polymer ?
#
loop_
_entity_poly.entity_id
_entity_poly.type
_entity_poly.pdbx_seq_one_letter_code
_entity_poly.pdbx_strand_id
1 'polypeptide(L)'
;MNALDGKVNTIYKLCRYIGDQQQKSIQDTQNVAKSNVLSDDFWNSVYKNVAKELILMTLYPSDIEYQKALETYLFKHADYYIKNIGQNAWISLFSDKLLAEIKTKCRSRRIDFAASIRSAIFSVFRE
;
A
#
# COMPACT_ATOMS: atom_id res chain seq x y z
N MET A 1 56.28 -22.38 -4.15
CA MET A 1 54.83 -22.18 -4.35
C MET A 1 54.59 -21.93 -5.82
N ASN A 2 53.85 -22.81 -6.48
CA ASN A 2 53.69 -22.77 -7.93
C ASN A 2 52.80 -21.60 -8.35
N ALA A 3 53.09 -20.97 -9.49
CA ALA A 3 52.29 -19.86 -10.03
C ALA A 3 50.78 -20.20 -10.18
N LEU A 4 50.47 -21.49 -10.25
CA LEU A 4 49.10 -22.03 -10.24
C LEU A 4 48.39 -21.83 -8.89
N ASP A 5 49.05 -22.09 -7.76
CA ASP A 5 48.48 -21.89 -6.41
C ASP A 5 48.12 -20.43 -6.15
N GLY A 6 48.98 -19.50 -6.62
CA GLY A 6 48.73 -18.07 -6.51
C GLY A 6 47.45 -17.64 -7.26
N LYS A 7 47.23 -18.22 -8.45
CA LYS A 7 46.02 -17.95 -9.25
C LYS A 7 44.78 -18.54 -8.60
N VAL A 8 44.84 -19.78 -8.10
CA VAL A 8 43.73 -20.44 -7.41
C VAL A 8 43.32 -19.66 -6.15
N ASN A 9 44.29 -19.22 -5.34
CA ASN A 9 44.02 -18.41 -4.15
C ASN A 9 43.39 -17.05 -4.48
N THR A 10 43.78 -16.45 -5.60
CA THR A 10 43.20 -15.17 -6.05
C THR A 10 41.75 -15.34 -6.50
N ILE A 11 41.45 -16.42 -7.23
CA ILE A 11 40.07 -16.77 -7.62
C ILE A 11 39.21 -17.01 -6.39
N TYR A 12 39.72 -17.75 -5.41
CA TYR A 12 39.01 -18.01 -4.16
C TYR A 12 38.61 -16.72 -3.42
N LYS A 13 39.53 -15.75 -3.32
CA LYS A 13 39.27 -14.45 -2.70
C LYS A 13 38.21 -13.64 -3.45
N LEU A 14 38.25 -13.66 -4.78
CA LEU A 14 37.25 -13.00 -5.63
C LEU A 14 35.86 -13.61 -5.45
N CYS A 15 35.75 -14.93 -5.48
CA CYS A 15 34.48 -15.62 -5.26
C CYS A 15 33.89 -15.29 -3.87
N ARG A 16 34.73 -15.26 -2.84
CA ARG A 16 34.31 -14.88 -1.49
C ARG A 16 33.82 -13.43 -1.43
N TYR A 17 34.56 -12.49 -2.00
CA TYR A 17 34.17 -11.09 -2.06
C TYR A 17 32.84 -10.89 -2.80
N ILE A 18 32.65 -11.56 -3.95
CA ILE A 18 31.39 -11.50 -4.71
C ILE A 18 30.24 -12.06 -3.88
N GLY A 19 30.44 -13.18 -3.18
CA GLY A 19 29.45 -13.76 -2.28
C GLY A 19 29.05 -12.81 -1.15
N ASP A 20 30.02 -12.18 -0.51
CA ASP A 20 29.78 -11.19 0.57
C ASP A 20 29.01 -9.96 0.05
N GLN A 21 29.33 -9.47 -1.15
CA GLN A 21 28.62 -8.35 -1.79
C GLN A 21 27.18 -8.72 -2.16
N GLN A 22 26.96 -9.92 -2.70
CA GLN A 22 25.61 -10.41 -3.04
C GLN A 22 24.76 -10.59 -1.79
N GLN A 23 25.31 -11.17 -0.72
CA GLN A 23 24.60 -11.35 0.54
C GLN A 23 24.18 -10.00 1.15
N LYS A 24 25.09 -9.01 1.13
CA LYS A 24 24.79 -7.66 1.63
C LYS A 24 23.71 -6.98 0.80
N SER A 25 23.77 -7.07 -0.52
CA SER A 25 22.74 -6.55 -1.42
C SER A 25 21.36 -7.20 -1.19
N ILE A 26 21.31 -8.52 -0.97
CA ILE A 26 20.07 -9.23 -0.64
C ILE A 26 19.52 -8.75 0.70
N GLN A 27 20.38 -8.59 1.71
CA GLN A 27 19.99 -8.11 3.04
C GLN A 27 19.43 -6.68 2.97
N ASP A 28 20.09 -5.78 2.23
CA ASP A 28 19.67 -4.40 2.04
C ASP A 28 18.31 -4.34 1.31
N THR A 29 18.13 -5.17 0.28
CA THR A 29 16.85 -5.29 -0.44
C THR A 29 15.72 -5.81 0.45
N GLN A 30 16.00 -6.79 1.31
CA GLN A 30 15.02 -7.31 2.28
C GLN A 30 14.66 -6.29 3.35
N ASN A 31 15.62 -5.48 3.79
CA ASN A 31 15.38 -4.42 4.77
C ASN A 31 14.54 -3.29 4.16
N VAL A 32 14.78 -2.92 2.90
CA VAL A 32 13.92 -2.00 2.13
C VAL A 32 12.52 -2.58 1.95
N ALA A 33 12.40 -3.87 1.65
CA ALA A 33 11.10 -4.53 1.52
C ALA A 33 10.32 -4.55 2.85
N LYS A 34 10.96 -4.82 3.99
CA LYS A 34 10.33 -4.77 5.32
C LYS A 34 9.89 -3.36 5.73
N SER A 35 10.63 -2.32 5.32
CA SER A 35 10.28 -0.92 5.56
C SER A 35 9.10 -0.43 4.71
N ASN A 36 8.77 -1.13 3.62
CA ASN A 36 7.75 -0.70 2.65
C ASN A 36 6.43 -1.48 2.77
N VAL A 37 6.26 -2.35 3.77
CA VAL A 37 4.99 -3.04 4.02
C VAL A 37 4.24 -2.31 5.13
N LEU A 38 3.23 -1.54 4.75
CA LEU A 38 2.27 -0.95 5.68
C LEU A 38 1.42 -2.07 6.30
N SER A 39 1.15 -1.98 7.61
CA SER A 39 0.36 -2.98 8.32
C SER A 39 -1.10 -3.02 7.85
N ASP A 40 -1.77 -4.16 8.03
CA ASP A 40 -3.19 -4.28 7.72
C ASP A 40 -4.05 -3.31 8.56
N ASP A 41 -3.63 -3.01 9.79
CA ASP A 41 -4.28 -2.00 10.64
C ASP A 41 -4.17 -0.59 10.05
N PHE A 42 -3.01 -0.25 9.47
CA PHE A 42 -2.83 1.01 8.78
C PHE A 42 -3.80 1.10 7.59
N TRP A 43 -3.83 0.07 6.74
CA TRP A 43 -4.75 0.03 5.59
C TRP A 43 -6.21 0.11 6.01
N ASN A 44 -6.60 -0.59 7.06
CA ASN A 44 -7.94 -0.50 7.62
C ASN A 44 -8.29 0.92 8.08
N SER A 45 -7.35 1.64 8.68
CA SER A 45 -7.51 3.05 9.04
C SER A 45 -7.65 3.94 7.81
N VAL A 46 -6.79 3.75 6.81
CA VAL A 46 -6.84 4.47 5.52
C VAL A 46 -8.22 4.33 4.89
N TYR A 47 -8.70 3.09 4.69
CA TYR A 47 -9.98 2.87 4.00
C TYR A 47 -11.15 3.45 4.78
N LYS A 48 -11.13 3.39 6.12
CA LYS A 48 -12.20 3.98 6.96
C LYS A 48 -12.27 5.49 6.80
N ASN A 49 -11.13 6.17 6.85
CA ASN A 49 -11.07 7.64 6.76
C ASN A 49 -11.40 8.11 5.34
N VAL A 50 -10.77 7.52 4.32
CA VAL A 50 -11.03 7.83 2.92
C VAL A 50 -12.50 7.58 2.58
N ALA A 51 -13.09 6.45 2.97
CA ALA A 51 -14.49 6.17 2.68
C ALA A 51 -15.44 7.15 3.36
N LYS A 52 -15.13 7.61 4.58
CA LYS A 52 -15.95 8.58 5.31
C LYS A 52 -15.97 9.92 4.59
N GLU A 53 -14.81 10.42 4.17
CA GLU A 53 -14.71 11.70 3.46
C GLU A 53 -15.32 11.61 2.06
N LEU A 54 -15.04 10.52 1.34
CA LEU A 54 -15.46 10.36 -0.05
C LEU A 54 -16.98 10.22 -0.20
N ILE A 55 -17.65 9.47 0.68
CA ILE A 55 -19.12 9.30 0.62
C ILE A 55 -19.89 10.59 0.95
N LEU A 56 -19.30 11.48 1.77
CA LEU A 56 -19.89 12.79 2.04
C LEU A 56 -19.84 13.71 0.82
N MET A 57 -18.87 13.50 -0.08
CA MET A 57 -18.64 14.34 -1.24
C MET A 57 -19.32 13.77 -2.50
N THR A 58 -19.22 12.46 -2.72
CA THR A 58 -19.79 11.76 -3.88
C THR A 58 -20.38 10.41 -3.45
N LEU A 59 -21.69 10.22 -3.66
CA LEU A 59 -22.38 8.98 -3.26
C LEU A 59 -21.97 7.76 -4.10
N TYR A 60 -21.49 7.97 -5.32
CA TYR A 60 -20.98 6.91 -6.20
C TYR A 60 -19.66 7.35 -6.85
N PRO A 61 -18.53 7.20 -6.13
CA PRO A 61 -17.24 7.57 -6.67
C PRO A 61 -16.81 6.66 -7.83
N SER A 62 -16.14 7.23 -8.81
CA SER A 62 -15.42 6.56 -9.88
C SER A 62 -14.09 5.99 -9.40
N ASP A 63 -13.51 5.09 -10.18
CA ASP A 63 -12.23 4.45 -9.87
C ASP A 63 -11.08 5.47 -9.76
N ILE A 64 -11.12 6.52 -10.57
CA ILE A 64 -10.14 7.63 -10.53
C ILE A 64 -10.30 8.43 -9.23
N GLU A 65 -11.53 8.65 -8.76
CA GLU A 65 -11.78 9.36 -7.50
C GLU A 65 -11.30 8.55 -6.29
N TYR A 66 -11.52 7.22 -6.29
CA TYR A 66 -10.95 6.34 -5.26
C TYR A 66 -9.42 6.42 -5.23
N GLN A 67 -8.79 6.37 -6.40
CA GLN A 67 -7.35 6.45 -6.53
C GLN A 67 -6.82 7.76 -5.96
N LYS A 68 -7.36 8.90 -6.41
CA LYS A 68 -6.95 10.23 -5.95
C LYS A 68 -7.15 10.42 -4.45
N ALA A 69 -8.24 9.91 -3.89
CA ALA A 69 -8.51 10.03 -2.47
C ALA A 69 -7.50 9.22 -1.62
N LEU A 70 -7.15 8.01 -2.07
CA LEU A 70 -6.08 7.22 -1.44
C LEU A 70 -4.71 7.87 -1.58
N GLU A 71 -4.36 8.37 -2.76
CA GLU A 71 -3.09 9.08 -3.00
C GLU A 71 -2.99 10.32 -2.10
N THR A 72 -4.07 11.09 -1.97
CA THR A 72 -4.12 12.27 -1.10
C THR A 72 -3.90 11.89 0.37
N TYR A 73 -4.55 10.84 0.84
CA TYR A 73 -4.38 10.36 2.22
C TYR A 73 -2.94 9.86 2.46
N LEU A 74 -2.41 9.06 1.54
CA LEU A 74 -1.04 8.55 1.63
C LEU A 74 -0.01 9.68 1.55
N PHE A 75 -0.21 10.68 0.70
CA PHE A 75 0.68 11.83 0.64
C PHE A 75 0.73 12.60 1.96
N LYS A 76 -0.38 12.64 2.71
CA LYS A 76 -0.46 13.31 4.01
C LYS A 76 0.16 12.50 5.15
N HIS A 77 0.06 11.17 5.10
CA HIS A 77 0.35 10.30 6.25
C HIS A 77 1.54 9.33 6.03
N ALA A 78 1.94 9.10 4.79
CA ALA A 78 3.00 8.18 4.37
C ALA A 78 3.54 8.58 2.97
N ASP A 79 4.01 9.82 2.81
CA ASP A 79 4.40 10.39 1.51
C ASP A 79 5.54 9.62 0.81
N TYR A 80 6.36 8.93 1.59
CA TYR A 80 7.43 8.05 1.13
C TYR A 80 6.90 6.78 0.46
N TYR A 81 5.69 6.32 0.77
CA TYR A 81 5.21 4.99 0.39
C TYR A 81 5.13 4.80 -1.13
N ILE A 82 4.39 5.68 -1.81
CA ILE A 82 4.21 5.61 -3.27
C ILE A 82 5.55 5.84 -3.98
N LYS A 83 6.39 6.74 -3.46
CA LYS A 83 7.72 7.02 -3.99
C LYS A 83 8.63 5.78 -3.92
N ASN A 84 8.56 5.04 -2.81
CA ASN A 84 9.40 3.87 -2.56
C ASN A 84 9.00 2.64 -3.38
N ILE A 85 7.69 2.39 -3.56
CA ILE A 85 7.23 1.25 -4.36
C ILE A 85 7.27 1.55 -5.87
N GLY A 86 7.22 2.83 -6.24
CA GLY A 86 7.20 3.28 -7.64
C GLY A 86 5.80 3.29 -8.25
N GLN A 87 5.60 4.16 -9.24
CA GLN A 87 4.27 4.46 -9.78
C GLN A 87 3.62 3.28 -10.50
N ASN A 88 4.39 2.45 -11.21
CA ASN A 88 3.84 1.26 -11.88
C ASN A 88 3.37 0.20 -10.88
N ALA A 89 4.14 -0.02 -9.81
CA ALA A 89 3.75 -0.95 -8.74
C ALA A 89 2.53 -0.43 -7.97
N TRP A 90 2.45 0.89 -7.75
CA TRP A 90 1.28 1.53 -7.17
C TRP A 90 0.02 1.30 -8.00
N ILE A 91 0.09 1.52 -9.33
CA ILE A 91 -1.05 1.34 -10.22
C ILE A 91 -1.56 -0.11 -10.19
N SER A 92 -0.66 -1.10 -10.26
CA SER A 92 -1.04 -2.52 -10.13
C SER A 92 -1.61 -2.83 -8.74
N LEU A 93 -0.96 -2.41 -7.65
CA LEU A 93 -1.46 -2.62 -6.30
C LEU A 93 -2.87 -2.03 -6.09
N PHE A 94 -3.09 -0.82 -6.61
CA PHE A 94 -4.38 -0.16 -6.55
C PHE A 94 -5.45 -0.96 -7.31
N SER A 95 -5.19 -1.28 -8.57
CA SER A 95 -6.10 -2.05 -9.43
C SER A 95 -6.45 -3.42 -8.83
N ASP A 96 -5.42 -4.16 -8.41
CA ASP A 96 -5.55 -5.58 -8.13
C ASP A 96 -6.09 -5.85 -6.72
N LYS A 97 -5.77 -4.98 -5.76
CA LYS A 97 -6.13 -5.19 -4.34
C LYS A 97 -6.91 -4.03 -3.74
N LEU A 98 -6.37 -2.81 -3.78
CA LEU A 98 -6.92 -1.71 -2.97
C LEU A 98 -8.30 -1.26 -3.45
N LEU A 99 -8.57 -1.34 -4.75
CA LEU A 99 -9.83 -0.92 -5.36
C LEU A 99 -11.02 -1.71 -4.81
N ALA A 100 -10.89 -3.04 -4.68
CA ALA A 100 -11.94 -3.90 -4.15
C ALA A 100 -12.23 -3.59 -2.67
N GLU A 101 -11.18 -3.38 -1.87
CA GLU A 101 -11.29 -3.05 -0.45
C GLU A 101 -11.98 -1.71 -0.22
N ILE A 102 -11.54 -0.65 -0.90
CA ILE A 102 -12.13 0.68 -0.73
C ILE A 102 -13.58 0.72 -1.22
N LYS A 103 -13.90 0.07 -2.35
CA LYS A 103 -15.29 -0.07 -2.83
C LYS A 103 -16.18 -0.75 -1.79
N THR A 104 -15.67 -1.78 -1.12
CA THR A 104 -16.39 -2.49 -0.07
C THR A 104 -16.64 -1.60 1.15
N LYS A 105 -15.63 -0.85 1.62
CA LYS A 105 -15.80 0.09 2.74
C LYS A 105 -16.76 1.23 2.40
N CYS A 106 -16.69 1.80 1.20
CA CYS A 106 -17.63 2.82 0.73
C CYS A 106 -19.06 2.28 0.58
N ARG A 107 -19.24 1.04 0.10
CA ARG A 107 -20.55 0.37 0.10
C ARG A 107 -21.13 0.25 1.50
N SER A 108 -20.34 -0.25 2.47
CA SER A 108 -20.77 -0.35 3.86
C SER A 108 -21.22 1.01 4.40
N ARG A 109 -20.43 2.06 4.18
CA ARG A 109 -20.76 3.41 4.65
C ARG A 109 -22.05 3.97 4.06
N ARG A 110 -22.32 3.68 2.79
CA ARG A 110 -23.58 4.10 2.15
C ARG A 110 -24.78 3.39 2.74
N ILE A 111 -24.64 2.10 3.08
CA ILE A 111 -25.69 1.34 3.75
C ILE A 111 -25.97 1.95 5.14
N ASP A 112 -24.92 2.24 5.92
CA ASP A 112 -25.04 2.88 7.23
C ASP A 112 -25.68 4.27 7.14
N PHE A 113 -25.29 5.03 6.12
CA PHE A 113 -25.83 6.35 5.85
C PHE A 113 -27.32 6.29 5.46
N ALA A 114 -27.69 5.36 4.57
CA ALA A 114 -29.08 5.13 4.20
C ALA A 114 -29.93 4.65 5.39
N ALA A 115 -29.37 3.82 6.28
CA ALA A 115 -30.03 3.40 7.51
C ALA A 115 -30.26 4.59 8.47
N SER A 116 -29.27 5.46 8.60
CA SER A 116 -29.38 6.71 9.39
C SER A 116 -30.46 7.63 8.82
N ILE A 117 -30.49 7.85 7.50
CA ILE A 117 -31.55 8.64 6.84
C ILE A 117 -32.93 8.01 7.09
N ARG A 118 -33.05 6.70 6.90
CA ARG A 118 -34.30 5.98 7.14
C ARG A 118 -34.78 6.19 8.58
N SER A 119 -33.89 6.01 9.56
CA SER A 119 -34.20 6.21 10.98
C SER A 119 -34.66 7.64 11.27
N ALA A 120 -33.99 8.63 10.69
CA ALA A 120 -34.35 10.04 10.86
C ALA A 120 -35.71 10.38 10.21
N ILE A 121 -35.98 9.84 9.02
CA ILE A 121 -37.28 10.00 8.36
C ILE A 121 -38.39 9.38 9.21
N PHE A 122 -38.20 8.15 9.72
CA PHE A 122 -39.17 7.54 10.62
C PHE A 122 -39.39 8.40 11.87
N SER A 123 -38.33 8.85 12.54
CA SER A 123 -38.51 9.66 13.76
C SER A 123 -39.24 10.98 13.55
N VAL A 124 -39.12 11.59 12.36
CA VAL A 124 -39.76 12.88 12.04
C VAL A 124 -41.18 12.68 11.49
N PHE A 125 -41.36 11.70 10.62
CA PHE A 125 -42.59 11.55 9.83
C PHE A 125 -43.52 10.44 10.32
N ARG A 126 -43.14 9.64 11.33
CA ARG A 126 -44.05 8.65 11.94
C ARG A 126 -43.75 8.26 13.39
N GLU A 127 -44.76 8.48 14.23
CA GLU A 127 -45.40 7.40 15.02
C GLU A 127 -45.75 6.19 14.12
#